data_AF-A0A8C0DUS1-F1
#
_entry.id   AF-A0A8C0DUS1-F1
#
_cell.length_a   1.000
_cell.length_b   1.000
_cell.length_c   1.000
_cell.angle_alpha   90.00
_cell.angle_beta   90.00
_cell.angle_gamma   90.00
#
_symmetry.space_group_name_H-M   'P 1'
#
loop_
_entity.id
_entity.type
_entity.pdbx_description
1 polymer ?
#
loop_
_entity_poly.entity_id
_entity_poly.type
_entity_poly.pdbx_seq_one_letter_code
_entity_poly.pdbx_strand_id
1 'polypeptide(L)'
;MAWRMTQLLLLALVAAAWGAQSGTPQARTDLLNVCMNAKHHKTKPGPEDKLHDQCSPWKKNACCSVNTSQEAHKDISYLYRFNWDHCGKMEPACKRHFIQDTCLR
;
A
#
# COMPACT_ATOMS: atom_id res chain seq x y z
N MET A 1 34.88 33.46 30.16
CA MET A 1 35.32 32.91 28.86
C MET A 1 35.03 31.41 28.75
N ALA A 2 35.57 30.57 29.65
CA ALA A 2 35.40 29.10 29.60
C ALA A 2 33.92 28.62 29.63
N TRP A 3 33.05 29.26 30.41
CA TRP A 3 31.63 28.90 30.52
C TRP A 3 30.82 29.09 29.24
N ARG A 4 31.13 30.14 28.47
CA ARG A 4 30.49 30.36 27.16
C ARG A 4 31.00 29.37 26.13
N MET A 5 32.27 28.97 26.21
CA MET A 5 32.86 27.96 25.33
C MET A 5 32.25 26.58 25.58
N THR A 6 32.05 26.18 26.85
CA THR A 6 31.39 24.91 27.17
C THR A 6 29.93 24.89 26.76
N GLN A 7 29.19 25.99 26.90
CA GLN A 7 27.81 26.09 26.40
C GLN A 7 27.73 25.99 24.86
N LEU A 8 28.65 26.63 24.14
CA LEU A 8 28.71 26.54 22.68
C LEU A 8 29.07 25.13 22.19
N LEU A 9 29.99 24.45 22.89
CA LEU A 9 30.35 23.06 22.60
C LEU A 9 29.17 22.10 22.84
N LEU A 10 28.43 22.29 23.93
CA LEU A 10 27.23 21.51 24.23
C LEU A 10 26.14 21.74 23.16
N LEU A 11 25.90 23.00 22.77
CA LEU A 11 24.94 23.33 21.71
C LEU A 11 25.34 22.73 20.35
N ALA A 12 26.64 22.73 20.02
CA ALA A 12 27.15 22.10 18.81
C ALA A 12 26.98 20.57 18.82
N LEU A 13 27.20 19.91 19.96
CA LEU A 13 26.96 18.47 20.12
C LEU A 13 25.48 18.10 19.97
N VAL A 14 24.58 18.91 20.54
CA VAL A 14 23.13 18.71 20.40
C VAL A 14 22.70 18.95 18.94
N ALA A 15 23.22 19.98 18.27
CA ALA A 15 22.92 20.21 16.86
C ALA A 15 23.42 19.06 15.95
N ALA A 16 24.57 18.46 16.24
CA ALA A 16 25.09 17.30 15.51
C ALA A 16 24.25 16.03 15.71
N ALA A 17 23.65 15.85 16.89
CA ALA A 17 22.76 14.71 17.17
C ALA A 17 21.35 14.87 16.55
N TRP A 18 20.90 16.11 16.29
CA TRP A 18 19.63 16.41 15.62
C TRP A 18 19.77 16.66 14.10
N GLY A 19 21.00 16.68 13.59
CA GLY A 19 21.30 16.82 12.17
C GLY A 19 20.93 15.57 11.38
N ALA A 20 19.78 15.61 10.72
CA ALA A 20 19.31 14.68 9.70
C ALA A 20 18.87 13.28 10.17
N GLN A 21 17.61 13.18 10.62
CA GLN A 21 16.77 12.04 10.25
C GLN A 21 16.38 12.16 8.77
N SER A 22 17.36 12.15 7.87
CA SER A 22 17.14 11.68 6.51
C SER A 22 16.86 10.19 6.65
N GLY A 23 15.62 9.76 6.39
CA GLY A 23 15.27 8.33 6.38
C GLY A 23 16.35 7.54 5.67
N THR A 24 16.93 6.55 6.35
CA THR A 24 18.05 5.79 5.81
C THR A 24 17.62 5.14 4.49
N PRO A 25 18.49 5.07 3.47
CA PRO A 25 18.17 4.39 2.21
C PRO A 25 17.61 2.97 2.42
N GLN A 26 18.10 2.29 3.46
CA GLN A 26 17.62 0.98 3.94
C GLN A 26 16.13 0.99 4.29
N ALA A 27 15.67 1.95 5.09
CA ALA A 27 14.25 2.04 5.48
C ALA A 27 13.33 2.30 4.27
N ARG A 28 13.86 2.93 3.20
CA ARG A 28 13.11 3.16 1.96
C ARG A 28 13.02 1.90 1.11
N THR A 29 14.07 1.07 1.06
CA THR A 29 14.06 -0.20 0.34
C THR A 29 13.12 -1.23 0.98
N ASP A 30 12.96 -1.19 2.30
CA ASP A 30 12.04 -2.07 3.03
C ASP A 30 10.56 -1.83 2.70
N LEU A 31 10.24 -0.70 2.05
CA LEU A 31 8.89 -0.36 1.59
C LEU A 31 8.60 -0.83 0.15
N LEU A 32 9.61 -1.34 -0.56
CA LEU A 32 9.47 -1.77 -1.95
C LEU A 32 9.14 -3.27 -2.01
N ASN A 33 8.26 -3.65 -2.94
CA ASN A 33 7.91 -5.05 -3.20
C ASN A 33 7.42 -5.80 -1.95
N VAL A 34 6.58 -5.14 -1.15
CA VAL A 34 5.91 -5.71 0.02
C VAL A 34 4.39 -5.69 -0.20
N CYS A 35 3.69 -6.59 0.48
CA CYS A 35 2.23 -6.52 0.57
C CYS A 35 1.83 -5.93 1.92
N MET A 36 0.77 -5.14 1.93
CA MET A 36 0.16 -4.68 3.17
C MET A 36 -0.39 -5.87 3.96
N ASN A 37 -0.25 -5.84 5.29
CA ASN A 37 -0.89 -6.83 6.14
C ASN A 37 -2.38 -6.51 6.31
N ALA A 38 -3.19 -6.95 5.35
CA ALA A 38 -4.63 -6.73 5.32
C ALA A 38 -5.39 -8.02 4.97
N LYS A 39 -6.72 -7.97 5.15
CA LYS A 39 -7.61 -9.15 5.23
C LYS A 39 -7.46 -10.15 4.07
N HIS A 40 -7.21 -9.68 2.85
CA HIS A 40 -7.17 -10.51 1.64
C HIS A 40 -5.84 -10.41 0.88
N HIS A 41 -4.83 -9.82 1.51
CA HIS A 41 -3.49 -9.71 0.95
C HIS A 41 -2.69 -10.97 1.28
N LYS A 42 -1.87 -11.38 0.33
CA LYS A 42 -0.79 -12.36 0.54
C LYS A 42 0.25 -11.75 1.46
N THR A 43 1.02 -12.62 2.14
CA THR A 43 2.14 -12.16 2.99
C THR A 43 3.25 -11.49 2.19
N LYS A 44 3.48 -11.93 0.95
CA LYS A 44 4.51 -11.39 0.04
C LYS A 44 4.00 -11.36 -1.39
N PRO A 45 4.48 -10.41 -2.22
CA PRO A 45 4.14 -10.39 -3.64
C PRO A 45 4.65 -11.65 -4.34
N GLY A 46 3.95 -12.05 -5.40
CA GLY A 46 4.40 -13.13 -6.28
C GLY A 46 3.48 -13.31 -7.48
N PRO A 47 3.86 -14.16 -8.45
CA PRO A 47 3.07 -14.38 -9.65
C PRO A 47 1.72 -15.04 -9.35
N GLU A 48 0.71 -14.67 -10.13
CA GLU A 48 -0.66 -15.19 -10.13
C GLU A 48 -1.17 -15.22 -11.58
N ASP A 49 -0.90 -16.29 -12.32
CA ASP A 49 -1.11 -16.31 -13.78
C ASP A 49 -2.57 -16.12 -14.23
N LYS A 50 -3.52 -16.36 -13.32
CA LYS A 50 -4.95 -16.39 -13.60
C LYS A 50 -5.74 -15.27 -12.92
N LEU A 51 -5.10 -14.12 -12.64
CA LEU A 51 -5.85 -12.95 -12.17
C LEU A 51 -6.94 -12.56 -13.17
N HIS A 52 -8.14 -12.32 -12.65
CA HIS A 52 -9.35 -12.14 -13.44
C HIS A 52 -9.44 -10.73 -14.04
N ASP A 53 -9.75 -10.68 -15.34
CA ASP A 53 -10.11 -9.48 -16.12
C ASP A 53 -9.29 -8.23 -15.76
N GLN A 54 -9.89 -7.26 -15.06
CA GLN A 54 -9.26 -5.97 -14.76
C GLN A 54 -8.06 -6.08 -13.82
N CYS A 55 -7.94 -7.19 -13.07
CA CYS A 55 -6.79 -7.45 -12.21
C CYS A 55 -5.62 -8.13 -12.95
N SER A 56 -5.75 -8.50 -14.22
CA SER A 56 -4.69 -9.13 -15.01
C SER A 56 -3.36 -8.34 -15.14
N PRO A 57 -3.33 -6.98 -15.05
CA PRO A 57 -2.07 -6.24 -15.11
C PRO A 57 -1.07 -6.62 -14.00
N TRP A 58 -1.55 -7.06 -12.82
CA TRP A 58 -0.69 -7.41 -11.68
C TRP A 58 -0.15 -8.85 -11.72
N LYS A 59 -0.54 -9.68 -12.70
CA LYS A 59 -0.31 -11.14 -12.69
C LYS A 59 1.14 -11.59 -12.52
N LYS A 60 2.11 -10.78 -12.94
CA LYS A 60 3.55 -11.12 -12.82
C LYS A 60 4.06 -10.98 -11.38
N ASN A 61 3.44 -10.11 -10.57
CA ASN A 61 3.85 -9.83 -9.20
C ASN A 61 2.70 -9.14 -8.43
N ALA A 62 1.84 -9.94 -7.81
CA ALA A 62 0.61 -9.48 -7.15
C ALA A 62 0.58 -9.81 -5.65
N CYS A 63 -0.15 -8.97 -4.92
CA CYS A 63 -0.50 -9.18 -3.52
C CYS A 63 -1.88 -9.81 -3.31
N CYS A 64 -2.71 -9.90 -4.35
CA CYS A 64 -4.01 -10.58 -4.30
C CYS A 64 -3.89 -12.02 -4.83
N SER A 65 -4.85 -12.87 -4.48
CA SER A 65 -4.96 -14.22 -5.04
C SER A 65 -5.88 -14.24 -6.27
N VAL A 66 -5.85 -15.32 -7.06
CA VAL A 66 -6.87 -15.57 -8.10
C VAL A 66 -8.30 -15.43 -7.55
N ASN A 67 -8.59 -15.99 -6.37
CA ASN A 67 -9.92 -15.90 -5.76
C ASN A 67 -10.31 -14.45 -5.44
N THR A 68 -9.39 -13.70 -4.83
CA THR A 68 -9.57 -12.26 -4.56
C THR A 68 -9.91 -11.49 -5.84
N SER A 69 -9.23 -11.79 -6.95
CA SER A 69 -9.47 -11.10 -8.22
C SER A 69 -10.84 -11.41 -8.83
N GLN A 70 -11.33 -12.65 -8.72
CA GLN A 70 -12.67 -13.02 -9.19
C GLN A 70 -13.75 -12.33 -8.35
N GLU A 71 -13.52 -12.24 -7.05
CA GLU A 71 -14.43 -11.65 -6.09
C GLU A 71 -14.49 -10.13 -6.17
N ALA A 72 -13.42 -9.46 -6.62
CA ALA A 72 -13.42 -8.03 -6.91
C ALA A 72 -14.46 -7.62 -7.97
N HIS A 73 -14.90 -8.57 -8.82
CA HIS A 73 -15.85 -8.34 -9.89
C HIS A 73 -17.29 -8.73 -9.52
N LYS A 74 -17.53 -9.24 -8.30
CA LYS A 74 -18.86 -9.64 -7.83
C LYS A 74 -19.50 -8.53 -6.99
N ASP A 75 -20.80 -8.35 -7.18
CA ASP A 75 -21.61 -7.52 -6.29
C ASP A 75 -21.77 -8.20 -4.93
N ILE A 76 -21.62 -7.44 -3.85
CA ILE A 76 -21.76 -7.94 -2.48
C ILE A 76 -20.81 -9.14 -2.22
N SER A 77 -19.64 -9.07 -2.84
CA SER A 77 -18.53 -10.01 -2.68
C SER A 77 -18.16 -10.28 -1.23
N TYR A 78 -17.62 -11.46 -0.91
CA TYR A 78 -17.18 -11.76 0.46
C TYR A 78 -16.04 -10.86 0.94
N LEU A 79 -15.35 -10.16 0.03
CA LEU A 79 -14.20 -9.31 0.37
C LEU A 79 -14.59 -8.30 1.46
N TYR A 80 -15.65 -7.53 1.19
CA TYR A 80 -16.17 -6.48 2.08
C TYR A 80 -17.69 -6.45 2.17
N ARG A 81 -18.40 -7.35 1.47
CA ARG A 81 -19.87 -7.35 1.34
C ARG A 81 -20.43 -5.99 0.92
N PHE A 82 -19.68 -5.28 0.07
CA PHE A 82 -20.03 -3.94 -0.35
C PHE A 82 -21.03 -4.00 -1.51
N ASN A 83 -22.11 -3.22 -1.39
CA ASN A 83 -23.10 -3.05 -2.45
C ASN A 83 -22.77 -1.80 -3.25
N TRP A 84 -22.30 -1.98 -4.49
CA TRP A 84 -22.06 -0.86 -5.42
C TRP A 84 -23.36 -0.11 -5.75
N ASP A 85 -24.51 -0.79 -5.65
CA ASP A 85 -25.82 -0.25 -6.01
C ASP A 85 -26.62 0.30 -4.80
N HIS A 86 -25.93 0.72 -3.72
CA HIS A 86 -26.60 1.16 -2.48
C HIS A 86 -27.47 2.42 -2.64
N CYS A 87 -27.28 3.20 -3.70
CA CYS A 87 -28.11 4.36 -4.07
C CYS A 87 -28.96 4.11 -5.35
N GLY A 88 -29.13 2.85 -5.75
CA GLY A 88 -29.66 2.46 -7.06
C GLY A 88 -28.58 1.90 -7.97
N LYS A 89 -28.97 1.36 -9.13
CA LYS A 89 -28.05 0.66 -10.03
C LYS A 89 -26.93 1.59 -10.52
N MET A 90 -25.70 1.28 -10.14
CA MET A 90 -24.50 1.98 -10.58
C MET A 90 -24.28 1.75 -12.07
N GLU A 91 -23.91 2.83 -12.76
CA GLU A 91 -23.59 2.75 -14.19
C GLU A 91 -22.30 1.91 -14.41
N PRO A 92 -22.26 1.02 -15.41
CA PRO A 92 -21.12 0.13 -15.62
C PRO A 92 -19.76 0.80 -15.81
N ALA A 93 -19.68 1.93 -16.50
CA ALA A 93 -18.43 2.69 -16.64
C ALA A 93 -17.96 3.29 -15.31
N CYS A 94 -18.88 3.72 -14.44
CA CYS A 94 -18.55 4.10 -13.06
C CYS A 94 -18.02 2.90 -12.26
N LYS A 95 -18.76 1.78 -12.26
CA LYS A 95 -18.39 0.56 -11.52
C LYS A 95 -17.04 -0.03 -11.95
N ARG A 96 -16.70 0.08 -13.22
CA ARG A 96 -15.38 -0.30 -13.76
C ARG A 96 -14.24 0.33 -12.96
N HIS A 97 -14.33 1.62 -12.61
CA HIS A 97 -13.29 2.29 -11.83
C HIS A 97 -13.17 1.75 -10.40
N PHE A 98 -14.29 1.40 -9.76
CA PHE A 98 -14.26 0.77 -8.44
C PHE A 98 -13.66 -0.64 -8.45
N ILE A 99 -13.86 -1.40 -9.53
CA ILE A 99 -13.19 -2.68 -9.71
C ILE A 99 -11.67 -2.48 -9.87
N GLN A 100 -11.24 -1.49 -10.66
CA GLN A 100 -9.82 -1.15 -10.81
C GLN A 100 -9.18 -0.71 -9.48
N ASP A 101 -9.87 0.12 -8.70
CA ASP A 101 -9.45 0.50 -7.34
C ASP A 101 -9.27 -0.73 -6.45
N THR A 102 -10.23 -1.66 -6.50
CA THR A 102 -10.17 -2.91 -5.73
C THR A 102 -9.00 -3.81 -6.18
N CYS A 103 -8.65 -3.84 -7.47
CA CYS A 103 -7.49 -4.60 -7.96
C CYS A 103 -6.15 -3.93 -7.61
N LEU A 104 -6.10 -2.60 -7.48
CA LEU A 104 -4.89 -1.84 -7.13
C LEU A 104 -4.54 -1.96 -5.64
N ARG A 105 -5.56 -2.04 -4.78
CA ARG A 105 -5.43 -2.09 -3.32
C ARG A 105 -4.76 -3.35 -2.81
#